data_AF-A0A517R4F1-F1
#
_entry.id   AF-A0A517R4F1-F1
#
_cell.length_a   1.000
_cell.length_b   1.000
_cell.length_c   1.000
_cell.angle_alpha   90.00
_cell.angle_beta   90.00
_cell.angle_gamma   90.00
#
_symmetry.space_group_name_H-M   'P 1'
#
loop_
_entity.id
_entity.type
_entity.pdbx_description
1 polymer ?
#
loop_
_entity_poly.entity_id
_entity_poly.type
_entity_poly.pdbx_seq_one_letter_code
_entity_poly.pdbx_strand_id
1 'polypeptide(L)'
;MARKTKSRVDLRREAEAAEAIDAADEKSGVKKKKKATRKKSASRARTKKEAPRKRLMWAIFNGSMKEEARFTYGERKQADEKLEQLRAKATKKLYFIQPLKVSLSDSTGTLEVELDDEMDTDDEPVKKKAKTDSDEEE
;
A
#
# COMPACT_ATOMS: atom_id res chain seq x y z
N MET A 1 36.96 12.76 10.29
CA MET A 1 36.21 14.00 10.62
C MET A 1 35.22 14.27 9.50
N ALA A 2 33.92 14.37 9.80
CA ALA A 2 32.91 14.70 8.81
C ALA A 2 33.04 16.17 8.39
N ARG A 3 33.24 16.44 7.10
CA ARG A 3 33.28 17.82 6.59
C ARG A 3 31.87 18.40 6.62
N LYS A 4 31.73 19.62 7.14
CA LYS A 4 30.46 20.36 7.16
C LYS A 4 30.03 20.67 5.73
N THR A 5 28.89 20.16 5.29
CA THR A 5 28.30 20.51 4.00
C THR A 5 27.66 21.91 4.09
N LYS A 6 27.69 22.68 2.99
CA LYS A 6 27.14 24.05 2.94
C LYS A 6 25.66 24.06 3.30
N SER A 7 25.24 25.03 4.12
CA SER A 7 23.85 25.17 4.54
C SER A 7 22.96 25.59 3.37
N ARG A 8 21.66 25.28 3.44
CA ARG A 8 20.68 25.70 2.42
C ARG A 8 20.62 27.22 2.26
N VAL A 9 20.93 27.96 3.32
CA VAL A 9 21.01 29.44 3.29
C VAL A 9 22.22 29.89 2.47
N ASP A 10 23.38 29.25 2.66
CA ASP A 10 24.61 29.56 1.91
C ASP A 10 24.42 29.31 0.41
N LEU A 11 23.74 28.21 0.05
CA LEU A 11 23.43 27.89 -1.35
C LEU A 11 22.50 28.92 -2.01
N ARG A 12 21.56 29.51 -1.27
CA ARG A 12 20.71 30.58 -1.80
C ARG A 12 21.50 31.88 -1.98
N ARG A 13 22.34 32.21 -1.01
CA ARG A 13 23.19 33.40 -1.06
C ARG A 13 24.18 33.35 -2.22
N GLU A 14 24.78 32.19 -2.47
CA GLU A 14 25.67 31.97 -3.62
C GLU A 14 24.91 32.12 -4.96
N ALA A 15 23.65 31.68 -5.03
CA ALA A 15 22.82 31.84 -6.22
C ALA A 15 22.42 33.30 -6.48
N GLU A 16 21.99 34.02 -5.44
CA GLU A 16 21.66 35.45 -5.54
C GLU A 16 22.88 36.31 -5.88
N ALA A 17 24.05 35.98 -5.33
CA ALA A 17 25.31 36.66 -5.67
C ALA A 17 25.72 36.40 -7.12
N ALA A 18 25.55 35.18 -7.62
CA ALA A 18 25.82 34.86 -9.03
C ALA A 18 24.87 35.63 -9.97
N GLU A 19 23.58 35.71 -9.65
CA GLU A 19 22.61 36.49 -10.44
C GLU A 19 22.90 38.00 -10.38
N ALA A 20 23.36 38.53 -9.25
CA ALA A 20 23.75 39.94 -9.12
C ALA A 20 25.00 40.28 -9.95
N ILE A 21 25.98 39.37 -10.02
CA ILE A 21 27.18 39.54 -10.86
C ILE A 21 26.80 39.47 -12.35
N ASP A 22 25.96 38.52 -12.74
CA ASP A 22 25.44 38.42 -14.12
C ASP A 22 24.63 39.69 -14.50
N ALA A 23 23.85 40.25 -13.57
CA ALA A 23 23.08 41.48 -13.81
C ALA A 23 23.95 42.75 -13.84
N ALA A 24 25.06 42.78 -13.12
CA ALA A 24 26.02 43.88 -13.16
C ALA A 24 26.85 43.88 -14.46
N ASP A 25 27.20 42.68 -14.96
CA ASP A 25 27.89 42.51 -16.25
C ASP A 25 27.00 42.94 -17.43
N GLU A 26 25.68 42.75 -17.34
CA GLU A 26 24.73 43.20 -18.36
C GLU A 26 24.55 44.73 -18.41
N LYS A 27 24.82 45.45 -17.31
CA LYS A 27 24.72 46.93 -17.25
C LYS A 27 26.00 47.66 -17.68
N SER A 28 27.15 46.99 -17.75
CA SER A 28 28.46 47.62 -18.01
C SER A 28 28.92 47.57 -19.47
N GLY A 29 28.10 47.06 -20.41
CA GLY A 29 28.37 47.15 -21.85
C GLY A 29 29.61 46.37 -22.32
N VAL A 30 30.16 45.47 -21.50
CA VAL A 30 31.23 44.56 -21.93
C VAL A 30 30.63 43.46 -22.81
N LYS A 31 31.20 43.29 -24.01
CA LYS A 31 30.71 42.42 -25.07
C LYS A 31 30.36 41.02 -24.56
N LYS A 32 29.06 40.71 -24.58
CA LYS A 32 28.45 39.38 -24.36
C LYS A 32 29.16 38.31 -25.19
N LYS A 33 30.09 37.57 -24.59
CA LYS A 33 30.55 36.28 -25.11
C LYS A 33 29.35 35.32 -24.99
N LYS A 34 28.89 34.80 -26.15
CA LYS A 34 27.78 33.86 -26.33
C LYS A 34 27.34 33.19 -25.03
N LYS A 35 26.15 33.56 -24.55
CA LYS A 35 25.43 32.81 -23.53
C LYS A 35 25.20 31.41 -24.09
N ALA A 36 26.10 30.49 -23.76
CA ALA A 36 25.89 29.08 -24.00
C ALA A 36 24.55 28.76 -23.35
N THR A 37 23.57 28.38 -24.17
CA THR A 37 22.30 27.82 -23.73
C THR A 37 22.65 26.71 -22.75
N ARG A 38 22.61 27.02 -21.45
CA ARG A 38 22.72 26.03 -20.38
C ARG A 38 21.54 25.11 -20.63
N LYS A 39 21.80 23.95 -21.23
CA LYS A 39 20.83 22.87 -21.34
C LYS A 39 20.31 22.69 -19.93
N LYS A 40 19.02 23.00 -19.74
CA LYS A 40 18.35 22.83 -18.47
C LYS A 40 18.47 21.34 -18.19
N SER A 41 19.39 20.98 -17.29
CA SER A 41 19.63 19.59 -16.94
C SER A 41 18.28 19.08 -16.49
N ALA A 42 17.71 18.14 -17.26
CA ALA A 42 16.47 17.49 -16.90
C ALA A 42 16.69 17.00 -15.47
N SER A 43 16.00 17.65 -14.53
CA SER A 43 16.07 17.30 -13.12
C SER A 43 15.65 15.85 -13.07
N ARG A 44 16.62 14.95 -12.82
CA ARG A 44 16.38 13.52 -12.73
C ARG A 44 15.28 13.37 -11.69
N ALA A 45 14.06 13.08 -12.14
CA ALA A 45 12.93 12.92 -11.27
C ALA A 45 13.31 11.78 -10.34
N ARG A 46 13.64 12.10 -9.09
CA ARG A 46 13.84 11.08 -8.08
C ARG A 46 12.47 10.44 -7.95
N THR A 47 12.32 9.23 -8.50
CA THR A 47 11.24 8.32 -8.14
C THR A 47 11.34 8.18 -6.64
N LYS A 48 10.55 9.00 -5.93
CA LYS A 48 10.41 8.88 -4.49
C LYS A 48 9.79 7.50 -4.32
N LYS A 49 10.59 6.55 -3.84
CA LYS A 49 10.08 5.28 -3.35
C LYS A 49 9.11 5.66 -2.23
N GLU A 50 7.82 5.73 -2.56
CA GLU A 50 6.80 6.09 -1.59
C GLU A 50 6.89 5.05 -0.47
N ALA A 51 7.00 5.52 0.77
CA ALA A 51 6.96 4.61 1.90
C ALA A 51 5.66 3.82 1.83
N PRO A 52 5.68 2.50 2.09
CA PRO A 52 4.48 1.68 1.97
C PRO A 52 3.40 2.26 2.89
N ARG A 53 2.25 2.60 2.29
CA ARG A 53 1.09 3.09 3.05
C ARG A 53 0.62 1.96 3.95
N LYS A 54 0.33 2.26 5.22
CA LYS A 54 -0.12 1.27 6.20
C LYS A 54 -1.54 1.58 6.66
N ARG A 55 -2.38 0.56 6.81
CA ARG A 55 -3.69 0.65 7.48
C ARG A 55 -3.61 -0.04 8.83
N LEU A 56 -4.36 0.50 9.79
CA LEU A 56 -4.56 -0.14 11.08
C LEU A 56 -5.81 -1.02 10.99
N MET A 57 -5.73 -2.24 11.51
CA MET A 57 -6.83 -3.19 11.60
C MET A 57 -6.89 -3.77 13.01
N TRP A 58 -8.07 -4.19 13.45
CA TRP A 58 -8.23 -4.95 14.68
C TRP A 58 -8.19 -6.43 14.36
N ALA A 59 -7.24 -7.17 14.93
CA ALA A 59 -7.14 -8.61 14.76
C ALA A 59 -7.47 -9.30 16.08
N ILE A 60 -8.31 -10.33 16.04
CA ILE A 60 -8.61 -11.20 17.18
C ILE A 60 -7.62 -12.36 17.13
N PHE A 61 -6.90 -12.54 18.24
CA PHE A 61 -5.95 -13.61 18.43
C PHE A 61 -6.42 -14.59 19.50
N ASN A 62 -5.99 -15.84 19.38
CA ASN A 62 -6.02 -16.79 20.48
C ASN A 62 -4.71 -16.75 21.29
N GLY A 63 -4.68 -17.44 22.43
CA GLY A 63 -3.49 -17.54 23.30
C GLY A 63 -2.23 -18.13 22.64
N SER A 64 -2.37 -18.74 21.45
CA SER A 64 -1.27 -19.24 20.61
C SER A 64 -0.87 -18.26 19.50
N MET A 65 -1.31 -17.00 19.56
CA MET A 65 -1.05 -15.94 18.56
C MET A 65 -1.52 -16.30 17.14
N LYS A 66 -2.55 -17.15 17.01
CA LYS A 66 -3.20 -17.40 15.71
C LYS A 66 -4.33 -16.39 15.49
N GLU A 67 -4.40 -15.81 14.30
CA GLU A 67 -5.48 -14.90 13.88
C GLU A 67 -6.76 -15.71 13.65
N GLU A 68 -7.85 -15.34 14.34
CA GLU A 68 -9.17 -15.95 14.15
C GLU A 68 -10.05 -15.08 13.23
N ALA A 69 -9.95 -13.76 13.37
CA ALA A 69 -10.70 -12.80 12.54
C ALA A 69 -10.01 -11.43 12.51
N ARG A 70 -10.30 -10.65 11.47
CA ARG A 70 -9.71 -9.33 11.24
C ARG A 70 -10.78 -8.34 10.82
N PHE A 71 -10.75 -7.16 11.43
CA PHE A 71 -11.74 -6.11 11.27
C PHE A 71 -11.08 -4.79 10.93
N THR A 72 -11.83 -3.89 10.28
CA THR A 72 -11.33 -2.56 9.99
C THR A 72 -11.21 -1.74 11.28
N TYR A 73 -10.43 -0.65 11.26
CA TYR A 73 -10.22 0.16 12.45
C TYR A 73 -11.50 0.75 13.08
N GLY A 74 -12.52 1.05 12.26
CA GLY A 74 -13.81 1.59 12.72
C GLY A 74 -14.72 0.54 13.38
N GLU A 75 -14.45 -0.74 13.15
CA GLU A 75 -15.31 -1.87 13.54
C GLU A 75 -14.85 -2.53 14.84
N ARG A 76 -14.28 -1.75 15.78
CA ARG A 76 -13.82 -2.29 17.07
C ARG A 76 -14.95 -3.02 17.82
N LYS A 77 -16.17 -2.47 17.78
CA LYS A 77 -17.34 -3.08 18.42
C LYS A 77 -17.64 -4.49 17.87
N GLN A 78 -17.53 -4.67 16.56
CA GLN A 78 -17.72 -5.99 15.93
C GLN A 78 -16.61 -6.98 16.35
N ALA A 79 -15.38 -6.48 16.51
CA ALA A 79 -14.27 -7.30 17.02
C ALA A 79 -14.53 -7.75 18.48
N ASP A 80 -15.07 -6.85 19.32
CA ASP A 80 -15.43 -7.17 20.71
C ASP A 80 -16.56 -8.21 20.76
N GLU A 81 -17.64 -8.03 19.98
CA GLU A 81 -18.75 -9.00 19.87
C GLU A 81 -18.26 -10.40 19.42
N LYS A 82 -17.39 -10.44 18.41
CA LYS A 82 -16.81 -11.69 17.91
C LYS A 82 -15.90 -12.34 18.93
N LEU A 83 -15.16 -11.56 19.70
CA LEU A 83 -14.33 -12.05 20.80
C LEU A 83 -15.18 -12.66 21.92
N GLU A 84 -16.31 -12.04 22.28
CA GLU A 84 -17.27 -12.60 23.24
C GLU A 84 -17.89 -13.91 22.75
N GLN A 85 -18.27 -13.97 21.47
CA GLN A 85 -18.74 -15.21 20.84
C GLN A 85 -17.68 -16.33 20.90
N LEU A 86 -16.41 -16.00 20.66
CA LEU A 86 -15.32 -16.99 20.73
C LEU A 86 -15.04 -17.43 22.17
N ARG A 87 -15.11 -16.51 23.15
CA ARG A 87 -15.01 -16.85 24.58
C ARG A 87 -16.14 -17.75 25.04
N ALA A 88 -17.37 -17.54 24.54
CA ALA A 88 -18.51 -18.41 24.84
C ALA A 88 -18.35 -19.81 24.23
N LYS A 89 -17.76 -19.92 23.03
CA LYS A 89 -17.54 -21.21 22.35
C LYS A 89 -16.41 -22.03 22.95
N ALA A 90 -15.36 -21.39 23.46
CA ALA A 90 -14.17 -22.08 23.94
C ALA A 90 -13.67 -21.51 25.27
N THR A 91 -14.25 -21.99 26.37
CA THR A 91 -13.95 -21.57 27.75
C THR A 91 -12.48 -21.74 28.16
N LYS A 92 -11.77 -22.71 27.55
CA LYS A 92 -10.35 -22.99 27.85
C LYS A 92 -9.38 -22.09 27.08
N LYS A 93 -9.82 -21.49 25.96
CA LYS A 93 -8.96 -20.68 25.10
C LYS A 93 -9.09 -19.20 25.47
N LEU A 94 -7.96 -18.54 25.67
CA LEU A 94 -7.91 -17.11 25.89
C LEU A 94 -7.94 -16.40 24.52
N TYR A 95 -8.88 -15.48 24.36
CA TYR A 95 -9.00 -14.61 23.18
C TYR A 95 -8.80 -13.15 23.55
N PHE A 96 -8.07 -12.43 22.71
CA PHE A 96 -7.77 -11.00 22.89
C PHE A 96 -7.65 -10.30 21.53
N ILE A 97 -7.83 -8.97 21.52
CA ILE A 97 -7.74 -8.12 20.33
C ILE A 97 -6.41 -7.37 20.33
N GLN A 98 -5.79 -7.26 19.15
CA GLN A 98 -4.62 -6.41 18.93
C GLN A 98 -4.80 -5.46 17.74
N PRO A 99 -4.27 -4.22 17.84
CA PRO A 99 -4.17 -3.32 16.70
C PRO A 99 -3.00 -3.75 15.80
N LEU A 100 -3.29 -4.13 14.57
CA LEU A 100 -2.32 -4.66 13.62
C LEU A 100 -2.09 -3.68 12.46
N LYS A 101 -0.82 -3.37 12.20
CA LYS A 101 -0.39 -2.42 11.15
C LYS A 101 -0.09 -3.20 9.87
N VAL A 102 -0.95 -3.03 8.87
CA VAL A 102 -0.91 -3.77 7.61
C VAL A 102 -0.36 -2.87 6.52
N SER A 103 0.68 -3.31 5.81
CA SER A 103 1.15 -2.64 4.59
C SER A 103 0.15 -2.84 3.46
N LEU A 104 -0.26 -1.77 2.78
CA LEU A 104 -1.18 -1.82 1.64
C LEU A 104 -0.49 -2.28 0.36
N SER A 105 0.84 -2.21 0.33
CA SER A 105 1.64 -2.67 -0.81
C SER A 105 1.64 -4.19 -0.94
N ASP A 106 1.39 -4.92 0.15
CA ASP A 106 1.62 -6.36 0.23
C ASP A 106 0.29 -7.15 0.19
N SER A 107 -0.86 -6.47 0.02
CA SER A 107 -2.19 -7.07 0.09
C SER A 107 -2.78 -7.50 -1.26
N THR A 108 -1.96 -7.69 -2.30
CA THR A 108 -2.37 -8.49 -3.48
C THR A 108 -2.28 -9.98 -3.13
N GLY A 109 -3.06 -10.38 -2.13
CA GLY A 109 -3.53 -11.75 -1.97
C GLY A 109 -4.88 -11.85 -2.68
N THR A 110 -4.92 -11.55 -3.97
CA THR A 110 -5.93 -12.08 -4.88
C THR A 110 -5.67 -13.58 -4.99
N LEU A 111 -6.38 -14.34 -4.16
CA LEU A 111 -6.70 -15.73 -4.45
C LEU A 111 -7.34 -15.76 -5.85
N GLU A 112 -6.60 -16.35 -6.79
CA GLU A 112 -7.09 -17.22 -7.86
C GLU A 112 -8.62 -17.21 -8.04
N VAL A 113 -9.10 -16.37 -8.95
CA VAL A 113 -10.28 -16.69 -9.75
C VAL A 113 -9.71 -16.99 -11.12
N GLU A 114 -9.41 -18.27 -11.36
CA GLU A 114 -9.34 -18.81 -12.71
C GLU A 114 -10.69 -18.52 -13.36
N LEU A 115 -10.69 -17.57 -14.30
CA LEU A 115 -11.73 -17.44 -15.29
C LEU A 115 -11.44 -18.54 -16.32
N ASP A 116 -12.06 -19.71 -16.14
CA ASP A 116 -12.28 -20.61 -17.26
C ASP A 116 -13.31 -19.93 -18.19
N ASP A 117 -12.75 -19.30 -19.22
CA ASP A 117 -13.41 -18.86 -20.44
C ASP A 117 -13.86 -20.12 -21.21
N GLU A 118 -14.91 -20.80 -20.74
CA GLU A 118 -15.59 -21.83 -21.54
C GLU A 118 -16.69 -21.15 -22.37
N MET A 119 -16.32 -20.84 -23.61
CA MET A 119 -17.22 -20.37 -24.65
C MET A 119 -18.35 -21.37 -24.91
N ASP A 120 -19.57 -20.84 -24.90
CA ASP A 120 -20.72 -21.18 -25.74
C ASP A 120 -20.56 -22.37 -26.70
N THR A 121 -21.37 -23.40 -26.47
CA THR A 121 -22.11 -24.05 -27.57
C THR A 121 -23.48 -24.47 -27.04
N ASP A 122 -24.50 -23.72 -27.46
CA ASP A 122 -25.93 -24.06 -27.42
C ASP A 122 -26.23 -25.52 -27.82
N ASP A 123 -27.05 -26.23 -27.02
CA ASP A 123 -28.33 -26.85 -27.47
C ASP A 123 -29.08 -27.44 -26.25
N GLU A 124 -30.29 -26.92 -26.00
CA GLU A 124 -31.31 -27.41 -25.03
C GLU A 124 -31.88 -28.82 -25.41
N PRO A 125 -32.89 -29.46 -24.72
CA PRO A 125 -33.53 -29.21 -23.42
C PRO A 125 -33.80 -30.47 -22.53
N VAL A 126 -33.98 -30.22 -21.22
CA VAL A 126 -34.98 -30.79 -20.27
C VAL A 126 -35.28 -32.30 -20.26
N LYS A 127 -35.10 -32.97 -19.10
CA LYS A 127 -36.09 -33.93 -18.54
C LYS A 127 -35.89 -34.23 -17.04
N LYS A 128 -36.95 -33.95 -16.28
CA LYS A 128 -37.21 -34.36 -14.88
C LYS A 128 -37.29 -35.89 -14.76
N LYS A 129 -36.82 -36.48 -13.65
CA LYS A 129 -37.63 -37.34 -12.76
C LYS A 129 -36.84 -37.86 -11.54
N ALA A 130 -37.57 -37.89 -10.42
CA ALA A 130 -37.20 -38.43 -9.12
C ALA A 130 -37.28 -39.97 -9.06
N LYS A 131 -36.48 -40.59 -8.17
CA LYS A 131 -36.81 -41.75 -7.30
C LYS A 131 -35.57 -42.22 -6.50
N THR A 132 -35.60 -42.14 -5.16
CA THR A 132 -35.72 -43.25 -4.17
C THR A 132 -34.48 -44.15 -4.14
N ASP A 133 -33.68 -44.11 -3.07
CA ASP A 133 -33.84 -44.80 -1.76
C ASP A 133 -33.14 -46.18 -1.79
N SER A 134 -32.42 -46.47 -0.70
CA SER A 134 -31.85 -47.77 -0.31
C SER A 134 -30.57 -48.21 -1.04
N ASP A 135 -29.44 -48.24 -0.32
CA ASP A 135 -28.75 -49.51 -0.02
C ASP A 135 -27.71 -49.33 1.10
N GLU A 136 -27.91 -50.10 2.16
CA GLU A 136 -27.09 -50.27 3.37
C GLU A 136 -26.47 -51.66 3.27
N GLU A 137 -25.14 -51.76 3.31
CA GLU A 137 -24.25 -52.84 3.84
C GLU A 137 -22.81 -52.41 3.45
N GLU A 138 -21.76 -52.54 4.27
CA GLU A 138 -21.40 -53.62 5.21
C GLU A 138 -20.58 -53.06 6.39
#